data_AF-A0AAU7N0L4-F1
#
_entry.id   AF-A0AAU7N0L4-F1
#
_cell.length_a   1.000
_cell.length_b   1.000
_cell.length_c   1.000
_cell.angle_alpha   90.00
_cell.angle_beta   90.00
_cell.angle_gamma   90.00
#
_symmetry.space_group_name_H-M   'P 1'
#
loop_
_entity.id
_entity.type
_entity.pdbx_description
1 polymer ?
#
loop_
_entity_poly.entity_id
_entity_poly.type
_entity_poly.pdbx_seq_one_letter_code
_entity_poly.pdbx_strand_id
1 'polypeptide(L)' 'MQVQFRTKDEANIEQERGFLALTPIERIYRFLDLMQRINRFPTKAKHDENTFIIHINKGK' A
#
# COMPACT_ATOMS: atom_id res chain seq x y z
N MET A 1 -4.28 -15.30 -3.68
CA MET A 1 -3.90 -14.43 -4.81
C MET A 1 -4.48 -15.05 -6.06
N GLN A 2 -5.40 -14.37 -6.76
CA GLN A 2 -5.92 -14.84 -8.05
C GLN A 2 -5.13 -14.12 -9.15
N VAL A 3 -4.51 -14.88 -10.06
CA VAL A 3 -3.77 -14.31 -11.19
C VAL A 3 -4.78 -14.06 -12.31
N GLN A 4 -4.97 -12.80 -12.69
CA GLN A 4 -5.80 -12.41 -13.82
C GLN A 4 -4.91 -12.00 -15.00
N PHE A 5 -5.21 -12.53 -16.19
CA PHE A 5 -4.52 -12.16 -17.43
C PHE A 5 -5.21 -10.93 -18.01
N ARG A 6 -4.57 -9.77 -17.87
CA ARG A 6 -5.05 -8.48 -18.37
C ARG A 6 -3.89 -7.67 -18.94
N THR A 7 -4.19 -6.69 -19.76
CA THR A 7 -3.16 -5.77 -20.27
C THR A 7 -2.70 -4.80 -19.19
N LYS A 8 -1.49 -4.25 -19.37
CA LYS A 8 -0.94 -3.23 -18.46
C LYS A 8 -1.83 -1.99 -18.39
N ASP A 9 -2.41 -1.59 -19.52
CA ASP A 9 -3.25 -0.40 -19.61
C ASP A 9 -4.58 -0.58 -18.86
N GLU A 10 -5.23 -1.73 -19.01
CA GLU A 10 -6.44 -2.06 -18.26
C GLU A 10 -6.19 -2.09 -16.74
N ALA A 11 -5.06 -2.68 -16.33
CA ALA A 11 -4.66 -2.73 -14.93
C ALA A 11 -4.43 -1.34 -14.33
N ASN A 12 -3.78 -0.45 -15.09
CA ASN A 12 -3.51 0.92 -14.65
C ASN A 12 -4.81 1.73 -14.51
N ILE A 13 -5.72 1.63 -15.48
CA ILE A 13 -7.01 2.34 -15.45
C ILE A 13 -7.84 1.92 -14.23
N GLU A 14 -7.88 0.63 -13.92
CA GLU A 14 -8.64 0.13 -12.76
C GLU A 14 -8.02 0.60 -11.43
N GLN A 15 -6.69 0.56 -11.31
CA GLN A 15 -5.98 1.07 -10.14
C GLN A 15 -6.18 2.58 -9.94
N GLU A 16 -6.13 3.34 -11.03
CA GLU A 16 -6.37 4.78 -11.03
C GLU A 16 -7.79 5.10 -10.58
N ARG A 17 -8.80 4.46 -11.16
CA ARG A 17 -10.20 4.61 -10.74
C ARG A 17 -10.39 4.25 -9.27
N GLY A 18 -9.81 3.13 -8.84
CA GLY A 18 -9.85 2.70 -7.45
C GLY A 18 -9.12 3.63 -6.48
N PHE A 19 -8.11 4.38 -6.95
CA PHE A 19 -7.42 5.38 -6.15
C PHE A 19 -8.19 6.71 -6.08
N LEU A 20 -8.74 7.17 -7.20
CA LEU A 20 -9.50 8.41 -7.29
C LEU A 20 -10.81 8.35 -6.49
N ALA A 21 -11.43 7.16 -6.39
CA ALA A 21 -12.62 6.93 -5.59
C ALA A 21 -12.40 7.07 -4.07
N LEU A 22 -11.14 7.02 -3.59
CA LEU A 22 -10.82 7.13 -2.18
C LEU A 22 -10.81 8.59 -1.72
N THR A 23 -11.31 8.81 -0.50
CA THR A 23 -11.15 10.07 0.22
C THR A 23 -9.66 10.36 0.52
N PRO A 24 -9.27 11.63 0.74
CA PRO A 24 -7.88 11.97 1.07
C PRO A 24 -7.31 11.18 2.25
N ILE A 25 -8.13 10.92 3.27
CA ILE A 25 -7.73 10.15 4.46
C ILE A 25 -7.46 8.68 4.09
N GLU A 26 -8.35 8.05 3.33
CA GLU A 26 -8.20 6.66 2.91
C GLU A 26 -6.96 6.45 2.02
N ARG A 27 -6.59 7.45 1.21
CA ARG A 27 -5.36 7.41 0.41
C ARG A 27 -4.12 7.28 1.29
N ILE A 28 -4.06 8.01 2.40
CA ILE A 28 -2.95 7.89 3.37
C ILE A 28 -2.92 6.50 3.99
N TYR A 29 -4.07 5.97 4.44
CA TYR A 29 -4.11 4.63 5.01
C TYR A 29 -3.68 3.54 4.02
N ARG A 30 -4.09 3.66 2.75
CA ARG A 30 -3.68 2.74 1.67
C ARG A 30 -2.18 2.80 1.41
N PHE A 31 -1.58 3.99 1.49
CA PHE A 31 -0.13 4.14 1.40
C PHE A 31 0.61 3.47 2.57
N LEU A 32 0.14 3.67 3.81
CA LEU A 32 0.74 3.03 4.99
C LEU A 32 0.64 1.49 4.93
N ASP A 33 -0.50 0.95 4.48
CA ASP A 33 -0.69 -0.49 4.27
C ASP A 33 0.26 -1.02 3.19
N LEU A 34 0.44 -0.29 2.07
CA LEU A 34 1.40 -0.65 1.04
C LEU A 34 2.82 -0.75 1.59
N MET A 35 3.26 0.24 2.37
CA MET A 35 4.59 0.24 2.99
C MET A 35 4.80 -0.99 3.90
N GLN A 36 3.79 -1.36 4.69
CA GLN A 36 3.86 -2.57 5.52
C GLN A 36 3.94 -3.85 4.69
N ARG A 37 3.21 -3.92 3.56
CA ARG A 37 3.24 -5.08 2.66
C ARG A 37 4.57 -5.22 1.94
N ILE A 38 5.20 -4.10 1.54
CA ILE A 38 6.51 -4.11 0.86
C ILE A 38 7.58 -4.76 1.75
N ASN A 39 7.52 -4.56 3.07
CA ASN A 39 8.42 -5.22 4.02
C ASN A 39 8.29 -6.75 4.06
N ARG A 40 7.19 -7.33 3.54
CA ARG A 40 7.02 -8.79 3.48
C ARG A 40 7.73 -9.41 2.27
N PHE A 41 8.17 -8.60 1.30
CA PHE A 41 8.88 -9.12 0.14
C PHE A 41 10.32 -9.46 0.52
N PRO A 42 10.89 -10.54 -0.05
CA PRO A 42 12.26 -10.92 0.23
C PRO A 42 13.20 -9.82 -0.26
N THR A 43 13.97 -9.22 0.65
CA THR A 43 15.00 -8.21 0.33
C THR A 43 16.37 -8.71 0.79
N LYS A 44 17.44 -8.25 0.12
CA LYS A 44 18.83 -8.51 0.54
C LYS A 44 19.29 -7.57 1.66
N ALA A 45 18.49 -6.56 2.00
CA ALA A 45 18.83 -5.60 3.04
C ALA A 45 18.67 -6.24 4.42
N LYS A 46 19.64 -6.00 5.31
CA LYS A 46 19.52 -6.38 6.71
C LYS A 46 18.48 -5.48 7.36
N HIS A 47 17.58 -6.06 8.15
CA HIS A 47 16.69 -5.26 8.99
C HIS A 47 17.54 -4.49 10.00
N ASP A 48 17.48 -3.16 9.94
CA ASP A 48 18.00 -2.30 11.00
C ASP A 48 17.04 -2.38 12.20
N GLU A 49 17.57 -2.44 13.41
CA GLU A 49 16.78 -2.53 14.65
C GLU A 49 16.07 -1.21 14.97
N ASN A 50 16.51 -0.11 14.35
CA ASN A 50 15.94 1.22 14.50
C ASN A 50 14.59 1.35 13.76
N THR A 51 13.53 0.84 14.38
CA THR A 51 12.20 0.76 13.77
C THR A 51 11.38 2.02 14.06
N PHE A 52 10.93 2.74 13.03
CA PHE A 52 10.02 3.88 13.17
C PHE A 52 8.58 3.39 13.36
N ILE A 53 8.01 3.58 14.55
CA ILE A 53 6.65 3.14 14.89
C ILE A 53 5.66 4.29 14.66
N ILE A 54 4.66 4.04 13.80
CA ILE A 54 3.58 5.00 13.53
C ILE A 54 2.39 4.66 14.42
N HIS A 55 2.03 5.56 15.33
CA HIS A 55 0.83 5.45 16.16
C HIS A 55 -0.32 6.25 15.54
N ILE A 56 -1.42 5.55 15.21
CA ILE A 56 -2.63 6.17 14.66
C ILE A 56 -3.67 6.24 15.77
N ASN A 57 -3.88 7.44 16.31
CA ASN A 57 -4.93 7.68 17.29
C ASN A 57 -6.23 8.08 16.59
N LYS A 58 -7.31 7.33 16.83
CA LYS A 58 -8.66 7.84 16.53
C LYS A 58 -9.00 8.90 17.58
N GLY A 59 -9.05 10.16 17.17
CA GLY A 59 -9.64 11.22 17.98
C GLY A 59 -11.06 10.81 18.39
N LYS A 60 -11.39 11.01 19.67
CA LYS A 60 -12.76 10.87 20.17
C LYS A 60 -13.68 11.90 19.52
#